data_AF-A0A353NAA1-F1
#
_entry.id   AF-A0A353NAA1-F1
#
_cell.length_a   1.000
_cell.length_b   1.000
_cell.length_c   1.000
_cell.angle_alpha   90.00
_cell.angle_beta   90.00
_cell.angle_gamma   90.00
#
_symmetry.space_group_name_H-M   'P 1'
#
loop_
_entity.id
_entity.type
_entity.pdbx_description
1 polymer ?
#
loop_
_entity_poly.entity_id
_entity_poly.type
_entity_poly.pdbx_seq_one_letter_code
_entity_poly.pdbx_strand_id
1 'polypeptide(L)'
;LGLASSGHLKLFKKHPAVRPVLAQQSIRELNLTGRDYGQVLADAVWAVFQEDYRLGFGADGDHLKALDDIKMALDYGYTMITLDCSEHIKNFSSEQNAELEETYRSLAEEERVKLEKQFIGKTFNLKTGLRLTFTPEALKRNAAIYQQAINFAIMVFNQFIKPLQGKVDFEVSIDETATPTDPLSHFFVAEQLIEAGVKINSMAPRFCGEFQKGINYIGDLKQFEAEYVEHTKIAEHFGYKLSIHSGSDKFAVFPVIGRESKGHVHVKTAGTNWLEAIKVIIAAEPGLYREMHEFALRHLEEARKYYHISGDPQRVPALQDLSDQELPKLMEEDDSRQIIHITYGLILLAKDQNGKYLFRDRIYECLQRNEELYNQFLEKHIGKHLELLGF
;
A
#
# COMPACT_ATOMS: atom_id res chain seq x y z
N LEU A 1 9.65 11.11 5.70
CA LEU A 1 10.08 12.42 6.23
C LEU A 1 10.39 12.37 7.73
N GLY A 2 9.70 11.57 8.54
CA GLY A 2 9.96 11.55 9.98
C GLY A 2 9.30 12.68 10.78
N LEU A 3 8.47 13.52 10.14
CA LEU A 3 7.87 14.71 10.74
C LEU A 3 6.33 14.66 10.82
N ALA A 4 5.69 13.63 10.27
CA ALA A 4 4.23 13.58 10.12
C ALA A 4 3.50 13.01 11.35
N SER A 5 4.20 12.23 12.17
CA SER A 5 3.56 11.40 13.19
C SER A 5 2.89 12.19 14.32
N SER A 6 3.35 13.42 14.63
CA SER A 6 2.65 14.29 15.59
C SER A 6 1.24 14.62 15.09
N GLY A 7 1.09 15.11 13.86
CA GLY A 7 -0.21 15.39 13.24
C GLY A 7 -1.10 14.15 13.10
N HIS A 8 -0.52 13.00 12.76
CA HIS A 8 -1.25 11.73 12.78
C HIS A 8 -1.80 11.42 14.16
N LEU A 9 -0.98 11.53 15.20
CA LEU A 9 -1.38 11.23 16.58
C LEU A 9 -2.43 12.21 17.11
N LYS A 10 -2.34 13.50 16.80
CA LYS A 10 -3.37 14.49 17.13
C LYS A 10 -4.73 14.13 16.55
N LEU A 11 -4.76 13.59 15.32
CA LEU A 11 -5.97 13.03 14.72
C LEU A 11 -6.42 11.75 15.42
N PHE A 12 -5.54 10.76 15.58
CA PHE A 12 -5.93 9.45 16.14
C PHE A 12 -6.33 9.49 17.62
N LYS A 13 -5.94 10.52 18.38
CA LYS A 13 -6.51 10.80 19.71
C LYS A 13 -8.03 11.06 19.65
N LYS A 14 -8.52 11.66 18.56
CA LYS A 14 -9.95 11.95 18.33
C LYS A 14 -10.72 10.73 17.81
N HIS A 15 -10.01 9.72 17.27
CA HIS A 15 -10.59 8.49 16.73
C HIS A 15 -9.98 7.23 17.40
N PRO A 16 -10.23 6.99 18.70
CA PRO A 16 -9.59 5.90 19.46
C PRO A 16 -10.00 4.48 19.00
N ALA A 17 -11.03 4.37 18.17
CA ALA A 17 -11.43 3.11 17.53
C ALA A 17 -10.43 2.66 16.44
N VAL A 18 -9.63 3.59 15.91
CA VAL A 18 -8.62 3.31 14.87
C VAL A 18 -7.25 3.16 15.52
N ARG A 19 -6.53 2.09 15.18
CA ARG A 19 -5.17 1.84 15.66
C ARG A 19 -4.15 2.26 14.61
N PRO A 20 -3.28 3.24 14.88
CA PRO A 20 -2.33 3.71 13.89
C PRO A 20 -1.14 2.77 13.76
N VAL A 21 -0.75 2.48 12.52
CA VAL A 21 0.57 1.96 12.17
C VAL A 21 1.41 3.16 11.77
N LEU A 22 2.17 3.72 12.73
CA LEU A 22 2.89 4.99 12.53
C LEU A 22 4.21 4.81 11.79
N ALA A 23 4.91 3.71 12.04
CA ALA A 23 6.19 3.40 11.43
C ALA A 23 5.96 2.45 10.25
N GLN A 24 5.71 2.99 9.06
CA GLN A 24 5.51 2.21 7.85
C GLN A 24 6.34 2.80 6.71
N GLN A 25 7.22 2.00 6.12
CA GLN A 25 7.88 2.28 4.84
C GLN A 25 8.24 0.99 4.13
N SER A 26 8.21 1.02 2.80
CA SER A 26 8.77 -0.04 1.96
C SER A 26 10.28 0.07 1.80
N ILE A 27 10.96 -1.03 1.46
CA ILE A 27 12.39 -1.01 1.11
C ILE A 27 12.68 -0.01 -0.03
N ARG A 28 11.73 0.11 -0.98
CA ARG A 28 11.79 1.09 -2.07
C ARG A 28 11.87 2.52 -1.53
N GLU A 29 11.02 2.87 -0.57
CA GLU A 29 11.02 4.20 0.05
C GLU A 29 12.25 4.45 0.93
N LEU A 30 12.75 3.44 1.64
CA LEU A 30 14.00 3.55 2.40
C LEU A 30 15.16 3.94 1.47
N ASN A 31 15.33 3.20 0.38
CA ASN A 31 16.35 3.46 -0.63
C ASN A 31 16.19 4.84 -1.27
N LEU A 32 14.97 5.20 -1.68
CA LEU A 32 14.68 6.47 -2.34
C LEU A 32 14.77 7.69 -1.40
N THR A 33 14.72 7.50 -0.08
CA THR A 33 14.88 8.60 0.89
C THR A 33 16.24 8.61 1.58
N GLY A 34 17.06 7.58 1.36
CA GLY A 34 18.33 7.38 2.09
C GLY A 34 18.08 7.25 3.59
N ARG A 35 17.04 6.51 3.97
CA ARG A 35 16.68 6.20 5.36
C ARG A 35 16.79 4.71 5.63
N ASP A 36 16.76 4.34 6.90
CA ASP A 36 16.66 2.96 7.37
C ASP A 36 15.45 2.74 8.29
N TYR A 37 15.12 1.48 8.57
CA TYR A 37 14.02 1.12 9.45
C TYR A 37 14.21 1.59 10.91
N GLY A 38 15.44 1.69 11.39
CA GLY A 38 15.74 2.23 12.72
C GLY A 38 15.29 3.69 12.84
N GLN A 39 15.57 4.51 11.83
CA GLN A 39 15.11 5.90 11.76
C GLN A 39 13.58 6.00 11.66
N VAL A 40 12.94 5.15 10.86
CA VAL A 40 11.47 5.14 10.72
C VAL A 40 10.80 4.83 12.06
N LEU A 41 11.28 3.82 12.78
CA LEU A 41 10.76 3.47 14.09
C LEU A 41 11.05 4.55 15.13
N ALA A 42 12.27 5.10 15.14
CA ALA A 42 12.65 6.14 16.08
C ALA A 42 11.76 7.39 15.95
N ASP A 43 11.49 7.85 14.73
CA ASP A 43 10.63 9.02 14.49
C ASP A 43 9.21 8.79 15.02
N ALA A 44 8.64 7.59 14.83
CA ALA A 44 7.33 7.24 15.38
C ALA A 44 7.33 7.20 16.91
N VAL A 45 8.36 6.61 17.53
CA VAL A 45 8.51 6.55 19.00
C VAL A 45 8.62 7.95 19.61
N TRP A 46 9.42 8.83 19.00
CA TRP A 46 9.58 10.20 19.49
C TRP A 46 8.28 11.00 19.36
N ALA A 47 7.52 10.83 18.28
CA ALA A 47 6.20 11.46 18.15
C ALA A 47 5.21 10.95 19.20
N VAL A 48 5.20 9.65 19.51
CA VAL A 48 4.36 9.09 20.58
C VAL A 48 4.71 9.70 21.94
N PHE A 49 6.00 9.94 22.20
CA PHE A 49 6.44 10.61 23.42
C PHE A 49 6.04 12.09 23.44
N GLN A 50 6.31 12.82 22.35
CA GLN A 50 5.94 14.24 22.18
C GLN A 50 4.44 14.47 22.40
N GLU A 51 3.62 13.58 21.86
CA GLU A 51 2.17 13.69 21.91
C GLU A 51 1.53 13.02 23.15
N ASP A 52 2.30 12.45 24.08
CA ASP A 52 1.75 11.70 25.22
C ASP A 52 0.70 10.64 24.79
N TYR A 53 0.93 9.96 23.66
CA TYR A 53 -0.01 8.96 23.15
C TYR A 53 0.19 7.63 23.87
N ARG A 54 -0.89 7.06 24.42
CA ARG A 54 -0.83 5.86 25.31
C ARG A 54 -1.62 4.66 24.79
N LEU A 55 -2.26 4.77 23.63
CA LEU A 55 -3.13 3.72 23.08
C LEU A 55 -2.37 2.66 22.25
N GLY A 56 -1.05 2.79 22.12
CA GLY A 56 -0.21 1.89 21.33
C GLY A 56 -0.26 2.17 19.82
N PHE A 57 0.80 1.81 19.11
CA PHE A 57 0.94 1.97 17.67
C PHE A 57 1.62 0.74 17.06
N GLY A 58 1.47 0.53 15.76
CA GLY A 58 2.16 -0.52 15.01
C GLY A 58 3.37 -0.01 14.22
N ALA A 59 4.30 -0.91 13.94
CA ALA A 59 5.40 -0.71 12.99
C ALA A 59 5.34 -1.80 11.91
N ASP A 60 5.21 -1.40 10.64
CA ASP A 60 5.03 -2.27 9.48
C ASP A 60 6.21 -2.21 8.50
N GLY A 61 6.83 -3.38 8.30
CA GLY A 61 7.83 -3.62 7.28
C GLY A 61 7.09 -3.85 5.97
N ASP A 62 6.91 -2.78 5.21
CA ASP A 62 6.02 -2.78 4.05
C ASP A 62 6.70 -3.36 2.80
N HIS A 63 5.92 -4.02 1.94
CA HIS A 63 6.38 -4.62 0.67
C HIS A 63 7.70 -5.40 0.75
N LEU A 64 7.87 -6.25 1.75
CA LEU A 64 9.07 -7.08 1.94
C LEU A 64 9.06 -8.27 0.99
N LYS A 65 10.18 -8.51 0.30
CA LYS A 65 10.34 -9.59 -0.68
C LYS A 65 11.50 -10.51 -0.34
N ALA A 66 12.66 -9.94 0.02
CA ALA A 66 13.83 -10.72 0.37
C ALA A 66 13.78 -11.17 1.83
N LEU A 67 14.29 -12.37 2.10
CA LEU A 67 14.34 -12.94 3.45
C LEU A 67 15.19 -12.10 4.42
N ASP A 68 16.26 -11.49 3.90
CA ASP A 68 17.14 -10.61 4.68
C ASP A 68 16.41 -9.34 5.11
N ASP A 69 15.53 -8.79 4.27
CA ASP A 69 14.73 -7.62 4.60
C ASP A 69 13.68 -7.95 5.68
N ILE A 70 13.05 -9.13 5.59
CA ILE A 70 12.13 -9.64 6.62
C ILE A 70 12.86 -9.78 7.94
N LYS A 71 14.04 -10.41 7.92
CA LYS A 71 14.87 -10.57 9.11
C LYS A 71 15.26 -9.22 9.69
N MET A 72 15.68 -8.27 8.85
CA MET A 72 16.05 -6.92 9.26
C MET A 72 14.89 -6.20 9.94
N ALA A 73 13.68 -6.21 9.35
CA ALA A 73 12.51 -5.59 9.97
C ALA A 73 12.20 -6.20 11.35
N LEU A 74 12.23 -7.53 11.46
CA LEU A 74 12.04 -8.23 12.73
C LEU A 74 13.12 -7.91 13.77
N ASP A 75 14.40 -7.82 13.35
CA ASP A 75 15.51 -7.45 14.23
C ASP A 75 15.38 -6.02 14.77
N TYR A 76 14.81 -5.09 13.98
CA TYR A 76 14.47 -3.74 14.43
C TYR A 76 13.22 -3.68 15.33
N GLY A 77 12.50 -4.79 15.51
CA GLY A 77 11.32 -4.86 16.37
C GLY A 77 10.01 -4.47 15.68
N TYR A 78 9.94 -4.56 14.36
CA TYR A 78 8.69 -4.34 13.63
C TYR A 78 7.62 -5.35 14.06
N THR A 79 6.39 -4.87 14.25
CA THR A 79 5.26 -5.63 14.78
C THR A 79 4.29 -6.09 13.70
N MET A 80 4.53 -5.70 12.45
CA MET A 80 3.79 -6.10 11.28
C MET A 80 4.77 -6.34 10.12
N ILE A 81 4.54 -7.41 9.37
CA ILE A 81 5.32 -7.78 8.19
C ILE A 81 4.34 -7.94 7.03
N THR A 82 4.50 -7.11 6.01
CA THR A 82 3.80 -7.24 4.74
C THR A 82 4.68 -7.95 3.74
N LEU A 83 4.33 -9.20 3.45
CA LEU A 83 5.02 -10.01 2.46
C LEU A 83 4.45 -9.73 1.07
N ASP A 84 5.25 -9.10 0.22
CA ASP A 84 4.93 -8.90 -1.18
C ASP A 84 5.27 -10.15 -1.98
N CYS A 85 4.24 -10.82 -2.48
CA CYS A 85 4.37 -12.06 -3.25
C CYS A 85 4.30 -11.83 -4.76
N SER A 86 4.25 -10.58 -5.24
CA SER A 86 4.05 -10.24 -6.65
C SER A 86 5.07 -10.87 -7.61
N GLU A 87 6.33 -11.02 -7.19
CA GLU A 87 7.39 -11.66 -7.99
C GLU A 87 7.20 -13.17 -8.18
N HIS A 88 6.38 -13.78 -7.33
CA HIS A 88 6.00 -15.19 -7.43
C HIS A 88 4.63 -15.38 -8.11
N ILE A 89 4.03 -14.30 -8.63
CA ILE A 89 2.75 -14.35 -9.35
C ILE A 89 3.01 -14.20 -10.84
N LYS A 90 2.55 -15.18 -11.62
CA LYS A 90 2.62 -15.12 -13.07
C LYS A 90 1.39 -14.43 -13.65
N ASN A 91 1.61 -13.59 -14.65
CA ASN A 91 0.53 -12.92 -15.37
C ASN A 91 0.32 -13.60 -16.73
N PHE A 92 -0.91 -13.94 -17.05
CA PHE A 92 -1.30 -14.53 -18.33
C PHE A 92 -2.42 -13.72 -18.97
N SER A 93 -2.21 -13.29 -20.21
CA SER A 93 -3.27 -12.74 -21.06
C SER A 93 -4.27 -13.84 -21.45
N SER A 94 -5.40 -13.45 -22.03
CA SER A 94 -6.41 -14.38 -22.56
C SER A 94 -5.89 -15.29 -23.67
N GLU A 95 -4.79 -14.89 -24.33
CA GLU A 95 -4.21 -15.61 -25.48
C GLU A 95 -3.15 -16.64 -25.06
N GLN A 96 -2.64 -16.57 -23.82
CA GLN A 96 -1.54 -17.40 -23.32
C GLN A 96 -2.00 -18.72 -22.66
N ASN A 97 -3.02 -19.37 -23.22
CA ASN A 97 -3.56 -20.61 -22.64
C ASN A 97 -2.56 -21.78 -22.63
N ALA A 98 -1.70 -21.88 -23.65
CA ALA A 98 -0.68 -22.93 -23.71
C ALA A 98 0.39 -22.78 -22.62
N GLU A 99 0.85 -21.55 -22.38
CA GLU A 99 1.86 -21.23 -21.35
C GLU A 99 1.30 -21.41 -19.93
N LEU A 100 0.02 -21.09 -19.73
CA LEU A 100 -0.70 -21.37 -18.49
C LEU A 100 -0.75 -22.88 -18.21
N GLU A 101 -1.12 -23.69 -19.20
CA GLU A 101 -1.15 -25.15 -19.08
C GLU A 101 0.25 -25.73 -18.82
N GLU A 102 1.29 -25.20 -19.48
CA GLU A 102 2.67 -25.60 -19.23
C GLU A 102 3.10 -25.25 -17.80
N THR A 103 2.79 -24.04 -17.34
CA THR A 103 3.06 -23.62 -15.95
C THR A 103 2.34 -24.54 -14.97
N TYR A 104 1.06 -24.84 -15.18
CA TYR A 104 0.33 -25.78 -14.34
C TYR A 104 1.01 -27.15 -14.32
N ARG A 105 1.37 -27.71 -15.48
CA ARG A 105 2.04 -29.01 -15.60
C ARG A 105 3.43 -29.05 -14.97
N SER A 106 4.10 -27.90 -14.85
CA SER A 106 5.39 -27.78 -14.18
C SER A 106 5.32 -27.95 -12.66
N LEU A 107 4.12 -27.84 -12.07
CA LEU A 107 3.89 -28.19 -10.67
C LEU A 107 4.09 -29.70 -10.46
N ALA A 108 4.60 -30.06 -9.28
CA ALA A 108 4.81 -31.45 -8.91
C ALA A 108 3.50 -32.24 -9.03
N GLU A 109 3.58 -33.50 -9.50
CA GLU A 109 2.40 -34.33 -9.73
C GLU A 109 1.57 -34.50 -8.45
N GLU A 110 2.23 -34.69 -7.30
CA GLU A 110 1.57 -34.79 -5.99
C GLU A 110 0.80 -33.50 -5.63
N GLU A 111 1.37 -32.33 -5.93
CA GLU A 111 0.73 -31.03 -5.69
C GLU A 111 -0.50 -30.87 -6.58
N ARG A 112 -0.39 -31.21 -7.88
CA ARG A 112 -1.54 -31.20 -8.81
C ARG A 112 -2.66 -32.13 -8.36
N VAL A 113 -2.33 -33.38 -8.02
CA VAL A 113 -3.34 -34.36 -7.54
C VAL A 113 -4.02 -33.88 -6.26
N LYS A 114 -3.26 -33.27 -5.33
CA LYS A 114 -3.84 -32.68 -4.11
C LYS A 114 -4.83 -31.56 -4.46
N LEU A 115 -4.42 -30.61 -5.29
CA LEU A 115 -5.25 -29.48 -5.70
C LEU A 115 -6.52 -29.93 -6.44
N GLU A 116 -6.39 -30.85 -7.40
CA GLU A 116 -7.52 -31.39 -8.15
C GLU A 116 -8.54 -32.06 -7.23
N LYS A 117 -8.07 -32.90 -6.30
CA LYS A 117 -8.93 -33.54 -5.28
C LYS A 117 -9.56 -32.53 -4.32
N GLN A 118 -8.87 -31.43 -4.04
CA GLN A 118 -9.36 -30.42 -3.12
C GLN A 118 -10.43 -29.53 -3.74
N PHE A 119 -10.29 -29.12 -5.00
CA PHE A 119 -11.12 -28.07 -5.60
C PHE A 119 -12.06 -28.55 -6.71
N ILE A 120 -11.66 -29.49 -7.58
CA ILE A 120 -12.47 -29.83 -8.77
C ILE A 120 -13.82 -30.43 -8.37
N GLY A 121 -14.89 -29.90 -8.97
CA GLY A 121 -16.25 -30.38 -8.77
C GLY A 121 -16.80 -30.08 -7.37
N LYS A 122 -16.08 -29.31 -6.55
CA LYS A 122 -16.55 -28.86 -5.25
C LYS A 122 -17.17 -27.48 -5.30
N THR A 123 -18.21 -27.32 -4.50
CA THR A 123 -18.76 -26.03 -4.14
C THR A 123 -18.38 -25.73 -2.70
N PHE A 124 -17.78 -24.57 -2.47
CA PHE A 124 -17.50 -24.02 -1.14
C PHE A 124 -18.63 -23.08 -0.74
N ASN A 125 -19.30 -23.38 0.36
CA ASN A 125 -20.35 -22.54 0.94
C ASN A 125 -19.76 -21.84 2.16
N LEU A 126 -19.47 -20.55 2.03
CA LEU A 126 -18.88 -19.78 3.12
C LEU A 126 -19.95 -19.48 4.17
N LYS A 127 -19.51 -19.28 5.42
CA LYS A 127 -20.37 -18.86 6.55
C LYS A 127 -21.12 -17.55 6.27
N THR A 128 -20.57 -16.73 5.38
CA THR A 128 -21.12 -15.46 4.91
C THR A 128 -22.17 -15.60 3.80
N GLY A 129 -22.50 -16.82 3.40
CA GLY A 129 -23.47 -17.14 2.35
C GLY A 129 -22.92 -17.05 0.93
N LEU A 130 -21.65 -16.66 0.74
CA LEU A 130 -21.00 -16.70 -0.57
C LEU A 130 -20.78 -18.14 -1.02
N ARG A 131 -21.08 -18.44 -2.28
CA ARG A 131 -20.93 -19.77 -2.89
C ARG A 131 -19.91 -19.70 -4.02
N LEU A 132 -18.83 -20.47 -3.90
CA LEU A 132 -17.73 -20.51 -4.88
C LEU A 132 -17.59 -21.92 -5.45
N THR A 133 -17.37 -22.04 -6.76
CA THR A 133 -17.24 -23.34 -7.43
C THR A 133 -16.06 -23.32 -8.39
N PHE A 134 -15.21 -24.34 -8.33
CA PHE A 134 -14.06 -24.47 -9.20
C PHE A 134 -14.37 -25.45 -10.35
N THR A 135 -14.26 -24.94 -11.58
CA THR A 135 -14.11 -25.80 -12.76
C THR A 135 -12.64 -26.24 -12.87
N PRO A 136 -12.34 -27.31 -13.64
CA PRO A 136 -10.96 -27.70 -13.92
C PRO A 136 -10.13 -26.54 -14.49
N GLU A 137 -10.69 -25.73 -15.38
CA GLU A 137 -10.02 -24.58 -16.01
C GLU A 137 -9.72 -23.48 -14.99
N ALA A 138 -10.70 -23.15 -14.13
CA ALA A 138 -10.52 -22.17 -13.07
C ALA A 138 -9.43 -22.60 -12.08
N LEU A 139 -9.40 -23.88 -11.69
CA LEU A 139 -8.36 -24.42 -10.82
C LEU A 139 -6.97 -24.30 -11.47
N LYS A 140 -6.82 -24.76 -12.71
CA LYS A 140 -5.53 -24.71 -13.42
C LYS A 140 -5.00 -23.30 -13.53
N ARG A 141 -5.87 -22.35 -13.89
CA ARG A 141 -5.52 -20.93 -13.97
C ARG A 141 -5.04 -20.41 -12.62
N ASN A 142 -5.78 -20.68 -11.56
CA ASN A 142 -5.43 -20.27 -10.20
C ASN A 142 -4.10 -20.87 -9.71
N ALA A 143 -3.91 -22.17 -9.91
CA ALA A 143 -2.69 -22.86 -9.56
C ALA A 143 -1.49 -22.32 -10.35
N ALA A 144 -1.63 -22.11 -11.66
CA ALA A 144 -0.56 -21.56 -12.50
C ALA A 144 -0.16 -20.13 -12.10
N ILE A 145 -1.12 -19.31 -11.66
CA ILE A 145 -0.88 -17.92 -11.26
C ILE A 145 -0.31 -17.82 -9.85
N TYR A 146 -0.89 -18.53 -8.88
CA TYR A 146 -0.69 -18.23 -7.45
C TYR A 146 0.06 -19.31 -6.66
N GLN A 147 0.25 -20.54 -7.17
CA GLN A 147 0.80 -21.62 -6.34
C GLN A 147 2.21 -21.31 -5.82
N GLN A 148 3.05 -20.66 -6.63
CA GLN A 148 4.39 -20.26 -6.21
C GLN A 148 4.35 -19.20 -5.10
N ALA A 149 3.47 -18.20 -5.22
CA ALA A 149 3.24 -17.19 -4.19
C ALA A 149 2.73 -17.79 -2.87
N ILE A 150 1.80 -18.75 -2.95
CA ILE A 150 1.28 -19.48 -1.79
C ILE A 150 2.41 -20.25 -1.08
N ASN A 151 3.20 -21.00 -1.84
CA ASN A 151 4.33 -21.77 -1.30
C ASN A 151 5.38 -20.86 -0.65
N PHE A 152 5.66 -19.70 -1.26
CA PHE A 152 6.55 -18.69 -0.69
C PHE A 152 6.01 -18.12 0.63
N ALA A 153 4.74 -17.73 0.68
CA ALA A 153 4.11 -17.21 1.90
C ALA A 153 4.07 -18.25 3.04
N ILE A 154 3.79 -19.52 2.73
CA ILE A 154 3.84 -20.62 3.71
C ILE A 154 5.26 -20.79 4.28
N MET A 155 6.28 -20.75 3.41
CA MET A 155 7.67 -20.88 3.83
C MET A 155 8.07 -19.72 4.74
N VAL A 156 7.80 -18.47 4.33
CA VAL A 156 8.11 -17.26 5.10
C VAL A 156 7.40 -17.27 6.45
N PHE A 157 6.11 -17.61 6.47
CA PHE A 157 5.36 -17.69 7.72
C PHE A 157 5.98 -18.72 8.68
N ASN A 158 6.28 -19.93 8.20
CA ASN A 158 6.83 -20.98 9.05
C ASN A 158 8.24 -20.63 9.57
N GLN A 159 9.06 -19.99 8.74
CA GLN A 159 10.44 -19.65 9.09
C GLN A 159 10.55 -18.42 10.01
N PHE A 160 9.80 -17.36 9.72
CA PHE A 160 10.01 -16.05 10.37
C PHE A 160 8.89 -15.65 11.32
N ILE A 161 7.63 -15.94 11.00
CA ILE A 161 6.48 -15.40 11.74
C ILE A 161 5.99 -16.35 12.83
N LYS A 162 5.79 -17.62 12.49
CA LYS A 162 5.30 -18.65 13.41
C LYS A 162 6.13 -18.75 14.69
N PRO A 163 7.48 -18.66 14.67
CA PRO A 163 8.29 -18.67 15.89
C PRO A 163 7.99 -17.50 16.85
N LEU A 164 7.41 -16.41 16.36
CA LEU A 164 7.08 -15.21 17.15
C LEU A 164 5.74 -15.32 17.90
N GLN A 165 5.05 -16.45 17.76
CA GLN A 165 3.85 -16.82 18.54
C GLN A 165 2.74 -15.76 18.51
N GLY A 166 2.52 -15.14 17.36
CA GLY A 166 1.45 -14.17 17.15
C GLY A 166 1.72 -12.77 17.71
N LYS A 167 2.97 -12.44 18.03
CA LYS A 167 3.40 -11.07 18.39
C LYS A 167 3.56 -10.14 17.18
N VAL A 168 3.60 -10.71 15.97
CA VAL A 168 3.74 -10.00 14.71
C VAL A 168 2.53 -10.27 13.86
N ASP A 169 1.94 -9.20 13.34
CA ASP A 169 0.87 -9.26 12.36
C ASP A 169 1.47 -9.63 10.99
N PHE A 170 0.93 -10.66 10.36
CA PHE A 170 1.38 -11.10 9.04
C PHE A 170 0.36 -10.75 7.97
N GLU A 171 0.79 -9.90 7.05
CA GLU A 171 0.01 -9.52 5.88
C GLU A 171 0.59 -10.17 4.62
N VAL A 172 -0.29 -10.72 3.79
CA VAL A 172 0.06 -11.26 2.48
C VAL A 172 -0.42 -10.31 1.40
N SER A 173 0.51 -9.80 0.59
CA SER A 173 0.23 -8.86 -0.49
C SER A 173 0.35 -9.51 -1.86
N ILE A 174 -0.69 -9.38 -2.67
CA ILE A 174 -0.77 -9.83 -4.06
C ILE A 174 -1.30 -8.73 -5.00
N ASP A 175 -1.18 -7.47 -4.57
CA ASP A 175 -1.72 -6.27 -5.19
C ASP A 175 -0.88 -5.73 -6.37
N GLU A 176 0.46 -5.86 -6.31
CA GLU A 176 1.40 -5.41 -7.37
C GLU A 176 1.45 -6.37 -8.58
N THR A 177 0.30 -6.86 -9.03
CA THR A 177 0.16 -7.76 -10.19
C THR A 177 -0.45 -7.02 -11.39
N ALA A 178 -0.40 -7.58 -12.61
CA ALA A 178 -1.03 -6.91 -13.76
C ALA A 178 -2.54 -7.16 -13.81
N THR A 179 -2.94 -8.38 -13.47
CA THR A 179 -4.35 -8.82 -13.51
C THR A 179 -5.00 -8.68 -12.13
N PRO A 180 -6.20 -8.06 -12.02
CA PRO A 180 -6.94 -8.02 -10.78
C PRO A 180 -7.14 -9.41 -10.17
N THR A 181 -7.11 -9.48 -8.85
CA THR A 181 -7.42 -10.69 -8.08
C THR A 181 -8.93 -10.85 -8.01
N ASP A 182 -9.51 -11.74 -8.82
CA ASP A 182 -10.94 -12.02 -8.71
C ASP A 182 -11.27 -12.74 -7.37
N PRO A 183 -12.55 -12.73 -6.92
CA PRO A 183 -12.94 -13.37 -5.66
C PRO A 183 -12.65 -14.87 -5.58
N LEU A 184 -12.75 -15.63 -6.68
CA LEU A 184 -12.43 -17.05 -6.68
C LEU A 184 -10.91 -17.27 -6.47
N SER A 185 -10.08 -16.41 -7.07
CA SER A 185 -8.64 -16.36 -6.87
C SER A 185 -8.25 -15.99 -5.44
N HIS A 186 -8.88 -14.98 -4.85
CA HIS A 186 -8.68 -14.63 -3.44
C HIS A 186 -9.01 -15.83 -2.54
N PHE A 187 -10.15 -16.49 -2.74
CA PHE A 187 -10.51 -17.68 -1.97
C PHE A 187 -9.50 -18.83 -2.14
N PHE A 188 -9.04 -19.09 -3.38
CA PHE A 188 -8.03 -20.12 -3.66
C PHE A 188 -6.74 -19.91 -2.86
N VAL A 189 -6.23 -18.68 -2.83
CA VAL A 189 -5.03 -18.32 -2.06
C VAL A 189 -5.29 -18.51 -0.57
N ALA A 190 -6.37 -17.93 -0.05
CA ALA A 190 -6.69 -17.95 1.37
C ALA A 190 -6.90 -19.37 1.91
N GLU A 191 -7.69 -20.20 1.22
CA GLU A 191 -7.99 -21.57 1.64
C GLU A 191 -6.70 -22.40 1.80
N GLN A 192 -5.78 -22.30 0.84
CA GLN A 192 -4.51 -23.03 0.92
C GLN A 192 -3.60 -22.55 2.05
N LEU A 193 -3.51 -21.24 2.26
CA LEU A 193 -2.71 -20.67 3.35
C LEU A 193 -3.27 -21.13 4.72
N ILE A 194 -4.59 -21.05 4.90
CA ILE A 194 -5.25 -21.45 6.14
C ILE A 194 -5.13 -22.96 6.36
N GLU A 195 -5.29 -23.80 5.33
CA GLU A 195 -5.08 -25.26 5.43
C GLU A 195 -3.64 -25.60 5.83
N ALA A 196 -2.67 -24.83 5.35
CA ALA A 196 -1.26 -24.96 5.73
C ALA A 196 -0.94 -24.44 7.16
N GLY A 197 -1.94 -23.91 7.87
CA GLY A 197 -1.81 -23.38 9.22
C GLY A 197 -1.16 -21.99 9.29
N VAL A 198 -1.16 -21.24 8.19
CA VAL A 198 -0.71 -19.84 8.16
C VAL A 198 -1.74 -18.98 8.88
N LYS A 199 -1.29 -18.19 9.86
CA LYS A 199 -2.13 -17.19 10.52
C LYS A 199 -1.98 -15.85 9.80
N ILE A 200 -2.98 -15.48 9.03
CA ILE A 200 -3.04 -14.22 8.29
C ILE A 200 -3.77 -13.18 9.13
N ASN A 201 -3.21 -11.97 9.25
CA ASN A 201 -3.86 -10.81 9.86
C ASN A 201 -4.60 -9.96 8.81
N SER A 202 -4.01 -9.82 7.64
CA SER A 202 -4.64 -9.16 6.50
C SER A 202 -4.16 -9.71 5.15
N MET A 203 -4.99 -9.54 4.13
CA MET A 203 -4.65 -9.84 2.74
C MET A 203 -4.88 -8.59 1.89
N ALA A 204 -3.90 -8.22 1.06
CA ALA A 204 -4.01 -7.13 0.09
C ALA A 204 -4.15 -7.70 -1.33
N PRO A 205 -5.38 -7.90 -1.84
CA PRO A 205 -5.62 -8.27 -3.24
C PRO A 205 -5.42 -7.07 -4.18
N ARG A 206 -5.23 -7.35 -5.48
CA ARG A 206 -5.38 -6.33 -6.53
C ARG A 206 -6.86 -6.20 -6.89
N PHE A 207 -7.53 -5.17 -6.39
CA PHE A 207 -8.93 -4.89 -6.76
C PHE A 207 -9.07 -4.55 -8.26
N CYS A 208 -10.27 -4.70 -8.82
CA CYS A 208 -10.59 -4.19 -10.16
C CYS A 208 -10.37 -2.68 -10.26
N GLY A 209 -10.29 -2.18 -11.50
CA GLY A 209 -9.93 -0.78 -11.77
C GLY A 209 -8.49 -0.50 -11.40
N GLU A 210 -8.19 0.76 -11.05
CA GLU A 210 -6.83 1.19 -10.77
C GLU A 210 -6.72 2.02 -9.49
N PHE A 211 -5.74 1.65 -8.67
CA PHE A 211 -5.39 2.32 -7.42
C PHE A 211 -4.05 3.07 -7.58
N GLN A 212 -4.00 4.03 -8.50
CA GLN A 212 -2.77 4.79 -8.74
C GLN A 212 -2.42 5.72 -7.56
N LYS A 213 -1.14 6.05 -7.42
CA LYS A 213 -0.64 6.92 -6.34
C LYS A 213 -1.18 8.36 -6.51
N GLY A 214 -1.54 9.01 -5.41
CA GLY A 214 -1.88 10.44 -5.36
C GLY A 214 -3.26 10.84 -5.91
N ILE A 215 -4.03 9.93 -6.49
CA ILE A 215 -5.32 10.25 -7.14
C ILE A 215 -6.46 9.33 -6.68
N ASN A 216 -7.67 9.66 -7.08
CA ASN A 216 -8.86 8.86 -6.78
C ASN A 216 -8.89 7.55 -7.58
N TYR A 217 -9.83 6.65 -7.26
CA TYR A 217 -10.05 5.41 -7.98
C TYR A 217 -10.44 5.66 -9.45
N ILE A 218 -9.89 4.86 -10.37
CA ILE A 218 -10.25 4.85 -11.78
C ILE A 218 -10.89 3.50 -12.11
N GLY A 219 -12.15 3.50 -12.53
CA GLY A 219 -12.87 2.29 -12.95
C GLY A 219 -14.38 2.36 -12.69
N ASP A 220 -15.07 1.23 -12.90
CA ASP A 220 -16.49 1.11 -12.59
C ASP A 220 -16.68 0.89 -11.08
N LEU A 221 -17.35 1.84 -10.41
CA LEU A 221 -17.65 1.77 -8.98
C LEU A 221 -18.63 0.65 -8.63
N LYS A 222 -19.55 0.30 -9.54
CA LYS A 222 -20.50 -0.81 -9.30
C LYS A 222 -19.80 -2.15 -9.36
N GLN A 223 -18.87 -2.31 -10.30
CA GLN A 223 -18.01 -3.49 -10.37
C GLN A 223 -17.15 -3.60 -9.10
N PHE A 224 -16.50 -2.51 -8.70
CA PHE A 224 -15.72 -2.48 -7.47
C PHE A 224 -16.56 -2.89 -6.26
N GLU A 225 -17.75 -2.33 -6.10
CA GLU A 225 -18.64 -2.67 -4.99
C GLU A 225 -19.03 -4.15 -4.99
N ALA A 226 -19.40 -4.70 -6.14
CA ALA A 226 -19.75 -6.12 -6.26
C ALA A 226 -18.58 -7.04 -5.86
N GLU A 227 -17.38 -6.79 -6.40
CA GLU A 227 -16.19 -7.58 -6.08
C GLU A 227 -15.72 -7.39 -4.63
N TYR A 228 -15.76 -6.16 -4.12
CA TYR A 228 -15.35 -5.84 -2.75
C TYR A 228 -16.23 -6.53 -1.70
N VAL A 229 -17.55 -6.63 -1.96
CA VAL A 229 -18.48 -7.39 -1.11
C VAL A 229 -18.07 -8.87 -1.05
N GLU A 230 -17.74 -9.49 -2.19
CA GLU A 230 -17.30 -10.89 -2.22
C GLU A 230 -15.97 -11.10 -1.52
N HIS A 231 -14.99 -10.22 -1.75
CA HIS A 231 -13.71 -10.24 -1.04
C HIS A 231 -13.89 -10.08 0.48
N THR A 232 -14.80 -9.21 0.92
CA THR A 232 -15.09 -9.00 2.33
C THR A 232 -15.70 -10.27 2.93
N LYS A 233 -16.63 -10.91 2.22
CA LYS A 233 -17.23 -12.19 2.64
C LYS A 233 -16.22 -13.33 2.76
N ILE A 234 -15.17 -13.32 1.93
CA ILE A 234 -14.05 -14.27 2.02
C ILE A 234 -13.18 -13.96 3.25
N ALA A 235 -12.81 -12.68 3.44
CA ALA A 235 -12.02 -12.26 4.59
C ALA A 235 -12.72 -12.54 5.94
N GLU A 236 -14.03 -12.23 6.03
CA GLU A 236 -14.88 -12.56 7.19
C GLU A 236 -14.96 -14.07 7.44
N HIS A 237 -14.98 -14.89 6.39
CA HIS A 237 -15.04 -16.35 6.53
C HIS A 237 -13.80 -16.92 7.23
N PHE A 238 -12.62 -16.42 6.85
CA PHE A 238 -11.33 -16.87 7.37
C PHE A 238 -10.85 -16.08 8.60
N GLY A 239 -11.44 -14.92 8.89
CA GLY A 239 -11.18 -14.13 10.08
C GLY A 239 -9.99 -13.16 9.98
N TYR A 240 -9.64 -12.72 8.77
CA TYR A 240 -8.63 -11.66 8.55
C TYR A 240 -9.27 -10.40 7.96
N LYS A 241 -8.50 -9.31 7.91
CA LYS A 241 -8.92 -8.04 7.29
C LYS A 241 -8.57 -8.00 5.80
N LEU A 242 -9.37 -7.29 5.01
CA LEU A 242 -8.86 -6.76 3.74
C LEU A 242 -7.88 -5.61 4.03
N SER A 243 -6.82 -5.56 3.24
CA SER A 243 -5.85 -4.46 3.26
C SER A 243 -5.89 -3.69 1.95
N ILE A 244 -6.05 -2.37 2.05
CA ILE A 244 -6.17 -1.46 0.91
C ILE A 244 -4.83 -0.77 0.71
N HIS A 245 -4.05 -1.31 -0.22
CA HIS A 245 -2.81 -0.70 -0.67
C HIS A 245 -3.06 0.47 -1.61
N SER A 246 -2.12 1.41 -1.66
CA SER A 246 -2.31 2.70 -2.36
C SER A 246 -3.62 3.39 -1.94
N GLY A 247 -4.00 3.21 -0.68
CA GLY A 247 -5.31 3.57 -0.16
C GLY A 247 -5.55 5.07 -0.08
N SER A 248 -4.51 5.91 -0.08
CA SER A 248 -4.70 7.36 -0.01
C SER A 248 -5.46 7.91 -1.21
N ASP A 249 -6.27 8.94 -0.95
CA ASP A 249 -7.03 9.72 -1.93
C ASP A 249 -8.13 8.96 -2.69
N LYS A 250 -8.38 7.69 -2.32
CA LYS A 250 -9.42 6.82 -2.91
C LYS A 250 -10.84 7.14 -2.41
N PHE A 251 -11.17 8.43 -2.34
CA PHE A 251 -12.40 8.93 -1.74
C PHE A 251 -13.68 8.34 -2.35
N ALA A 252 -13.68 7.98 -3.63
CA ALA A 252 -14.85 7.40 -4.28
C ALA A 252 -15.20 5.99 -3.77
N VAL A 253 -14.21 5.22 -3.31
CA VAL A 253 -14.42 3.83 -2.86
C VAL A 253 -14.47 3.70 -1.34
N PHE A 254 -14.03 4.69 -0.58
CA PHE A 254 -14.08 4.65 0.90
C PHE A 254 -15.48 4.42 1.49
N PRO A 255 -16.58 5.01 0.98
CA PRO A 255 -17.91 4.73 1.52
C PRO A 255 -18.29 3.24 1.41
N VAL A 256 -17.92 2.59 0.29
CA VAL A 256 -18.14 1.15 0.11
C VAL A 256 -17.21 0.36 1.03
N ILE A 257 -15.93 0.71 1.08
CA ILE A 257 -14.92 0.05 1.93
C ILE A 257 -15.35 0.07 3.40
N GLY A 258 -15.71 1.25 3.92
CA GLY A 258 -16.14 1.44 5.31
C GLY A 258 -17.40 0.66 5.65
N ARG A 259 -18.44 0.77 4.80
CA ARG A 259 -19.72 0.10 5.00
C ARG A 259 -19.60 -1.42 4.98
N GLU A 260 -18.94 -1.98 3.98
CA GLU A 260 -18.86 -3.44 3.83
C GLU A 260 -17.89 -4.06 4.84
N SER A 261 -16.75 -3.40 5.12
CA SER A 261 -15.80 -3.91 6.12
C SER A 261 -16.28 -3.77 7.57
N LYS A 262 -17.29 -2.92 7.83
CA LYS A 262 -17.82 -2.62 9.17
C LYS A 262 -16.69 -2.19 10.14
N GLY A 263 -15.72 -1.43 9.62
CA GLY A 263 -14.53 -0.99 10.35
C GLY A 263 -13.43 -2.05 10.50
N HIS A 264 -13.59 -3.27 9.96
CA HIS A 264 -12.58 -4.33 9.99
C HIS A 264 -11.71 -4.34 8.73
N VAL A 265 -10.94 -3.27 8.54
CA VAL A 265 -10.08 -3.04 7.36
C VAL A 265 -8.72 -2.49 7.76
N HIS A 266 -7.70 -2.72 6.95
CA HIS A 266 -6.43 -2.01 7.01
C HIS A 266 -6.31 -1.11 5.77
N VAL A 267 -5.96 0.16 5.95
CA VAL A 267 -5.83 1.11 4.82
C VAL A 267 -4.45 1.75 4.92
N LYS A 268 -3.63 1.55 3.88
CA LYS A 268 -2.25 2.06 3.84
C LYS A 268 -2.18 3.41 3.17
N THR A 269 -1.57 4.37 3.86
CA THR A 269 -1.24 5.69 3.31
C THR A 269 0.24 5.98 3.56
N ALA A 270 0.91 6.61 2.60
CA ALA A 270 2.31 7.01 2.75
C ALA A 270 2.56 8.32 2.01
N GLY A 271 2.61 8.29 0.68
CA GLY A 271 2.99 9.44 -0.13
C GLY A 271 2.01 10.63 -0.10
N THR A 272 0.74 10.45 0.26
CA THR A 272 -0.14 11.63 0.47
C THR A 272 0.32 12.50 1.64
N ASN A 273 0.97 11.91 2.65
CA ASN A 273 1.56 12.69 3.76
C ASN A 273 2.70 13.58 3.27
N TRP A 274 3.45 13.13 2.25
CA TRP A 274 4.42 13.95 1.53
C TRP A 274 3.74 15.06 0.73
N LEU A 275 2.61 14.78 0.06
CA LEU A 275 1.84 15.82 -0.65
C LEU A 275 1.29 16.91 0.30
N GLU A 276 0.89 16.54 1.51
CA GLU A 276 0.50 17.54 2.51
C GLU A 276 1.70 18.38 2.99
N ALA A 277 2.91 17.81 3.03
CA ALA A 277 4.12 18.58 3.31
C ALA A 277 4.43 19.55 2.17
N ILE A 278 4.16 19.16 0.92
CA ILE A 278 4.29 20.05 -0.25
C ILE A 278 3.33 21.24 -0.16
N LYS A 279 2.10 21.04 0.34
CA LYS A 279 1.16 22.15 0.56
C LYS A 279 1.67 23.15 1.59
N VAL A 280 2.35 22.69 2.64
CA VAL A 280 3.04 23.57 3.60
C VAL A 280 4.14 24.37 2.92
N ILE A 281 4.97 23.71 2.09
CA ILE A 281 6.04 24.39 1.34
C ILE A 281 5.46 25.42 0.36
N ILE A 282 4.38 25.09 -0.35
CA ILE A 282 3.68 26.06 -1.22
C ILE A 282 3.24 27.29 -0.42
N ALA A 283 2.68 27.09 0.77
CA ALA A 283 2.15 28.17 1.60
C ALA A 283 3.26 29.04 2.23
N ALA A 284 4.37 28.43 2.65
CA ALA A 284 5.42 29.10 3.41
C ALA A 284 6.62 29.55 2.56
N GLU A 285 6.99 28.76 1.54
CA GLU A 285 8.16 28.99 0.67
C GLU A 285 7.82 28.65 -0.81
N PRO A 286 6.94 29.43 -1.48
CA PRO A 286 6.50 29.14 -2.85
C PRO A 286 7.65 29.07 -3.86
N GLY A 287 8.73 29.84 -3.64
CA GLY A 287 9.95 29.76 -4.45
C GLY A 287 10.61 28.38 -4.39
N LEU A 288 10.71 27.78 -3.20
CA LEU A 288 11.24 26.43 -3.03
C LEU A 288 10.36 25.40 -3.76
N TYR A 289 9.03 25.52 -3.67
CA TYR A 289 8.12 24.65 -4.41
C TYR A 289 8.34 24.74 -5.93
N ARG A 290 8.51 25.94 -6.49
CA ARG A 290 8.75 26.13 -7.92
C ARG A 290 10.01 25.40 -8.38
N GLU A 291 11.10 25.55 -7.63
CA GLU A 291 12.36 24.84 -7.92
C GLU A 291 12.17 23.30 -7.87
N MET A 292 11.46 22.80 -6.85
CA MET A 292 11.18 21.37 -6.69
C MET A 292 10.27 20.82 -7.81
N HIS A 293 9.25 21.58 -8.21
CA HIS A 293 8.32 21.16 -9.26
C HIS A 293 9.02 21.13 -10.63
N GLU A 294 9.82 22.14 -10.96
CA GLU A 294 10.62 22.12 -12.19
C GLU A 294 11.63 20.96 -12.20
N PHE A 295 12.24 20.66 -11.06
CA PHE A 295 13.07 19.48 -10.90
C PHE A 295 12.28 18.19 -11.14
N ALA A 296 11.08 18.06 -10.53
CA ALA A 296 10.22 16.89 -10.70
C ALA A 296 9.86 16.64 -12.17
N LEU A 297 9.51 17.70 -12.93
CA LEU A 297 9.19 17.58 -14.35
C LEU A 297 10.38 17.07 -15.17
N ARG A 298 11.59 17.56 -14.91
CA ARG A 298 12.81 17.13 -15.61
C ARG A 298 13.20 15.68 -15.31
N HIS A 299 12.83 15.18 -14.12
CA HIS A 299 13.21 13.86 -13.63
C HIS A 299 12.04 12.85 -13.61
N LEU A 300 10.92 13.18 -14.25
CA LEU A 300 9.71 12.36 -14.20
C LEU A 300 9.92 10.95 -14.76
N GLU A 301 10.61 10.82 -15.91
CA GLU A 301 10.88 9.52 -16.54
C GLU A 301 11.78 8.61 -15.69
N GLU A 302 12.62 9.18 -14.84
CA GLU A 302 13.39 8.42 -13.86
C GLU A 302 12.50 7.86 -12.76
N ALA A 303 11.58 8.67 -12.23
CA ALA A 303 10.63 8.26 -11.21
C ALA A 303 9.62 7.20 -11.71
N ARG A 304 9.21 7.28 -12.99
CA ARG A 304 8.30 6.32 -13.63
C ARG A 304 8.83 4.88 -13.69
N LYS A 305 10.13 4.68 -13.51
CA LYS A 305 10.73 3.33 -13.40
C LYS A 305 10.32 2.60 -12.11
N TYR A 306 9.93 3.36 -11.08
CA TYR A 306 9.60 2.83 -9.76
C TYR A 306 8.10 2.80 -9.47
N TYR A 307 7.32 3.60 -10.18
CA TYR A 307 5.88 3.75 -9.95
C TYR A 307 5.12 3.87 -11.26
N HIS A 308 4.00 3.16 -11.35
CA HIS A 308 3.05 3.32 -12.43
C HIS A 308 2.07 4.47 -12.13
N ILE A 309 2.02 5.46 -13.03
CA ILE A 309 1.08 6.59 -12.99
C ILE A 309 0.61 6.95 -14.41
N SER A 310 -0.56 7.57 -14.53
CA SER A 310 -1.12 8.11 -15.78
C SER A 310 -0.88 9.61 -15.97
N GLY A 311 -0.29 10.28 -14.97
CA GLY A 311 -0.08 11.72 -14.94
C GLY A 311 0.78 12.22 -16.10
N ASP A 312 0.26 13.18 -16.86
CA ASP A 312 0.87 13.74 -18.07
C ASP A 312 1.46 15.13 -17.77
N PRO A 313 2.79 15.32 -17.89
CA PRO A 313 3.41 16.62 -17.66
C PRO A 313 2.93 17.70 -18.64
N GLN A 314 2.38 17.34 -19.80
CA GLN A 314 1.85 18.30 -20.77
C GLN A 314 0.52 18.94 -20.33
N ARG A 315 -0.19 18.30 -19.40
CA ARG A 315 -1.44 18.84 -18.80
C ARG A 315 -1.18 19.72 -17.59
N VAL A 316 0.07 19.82 -17.13
CA VAL A 316 0.45 20.69 -16.03
C VAL A 316 0.69 22.11 -16.55
N PRO A 317 0.05 23.15 -15.97
CA PRO A 317 0.31 24.53 -16.36
C PRO A 317 1.77 24.90 -16.16
N ALA A 318 2.31 25.71 -17.07
CA ALA A 318 3.69 26.16 -16.95
C ALA A 318 3.85 27.07 -15.72
N LEU A 319 4.81 26.76 -14.85
CA LEU A 319 4.94 27.40 -13.54
C LEU A 319 5.13 28.92 -13.65
N GLN A 320 5.83 29.40 -14.68
CA GLN A 320 6.06 30.83 -14.89
C GLN A 320 4.78 31.63 -15.17
N ASP A 321 3.71 30.96 -15.59
CA ASP A 321 2.42 31.59 -15.90
C ASP A 321 1.49 31.63 -14.68
N LEU A 322 1.86 30.96 -13.58
CA LEU A 322 1.10 30.93 -12.33
C LEU A 322 1.63 31.95 -11.33
N SER A 323 0.74 32.66 -10.65
CA SER A 323 1.09 33.41 -9.45
C SER A 323 1.29 32.47 -8.25
N ASP A 324 1.98 32.93 -7.20
CA ASP A 324 2.20 32.12 -5.99
C ASP A 324 0.88 31.70 -5.31
N GLN A 325 -0.17 32.52 -5.44
CA GLN A 325 -1.51 32.21 -4.91
C GLN A 325 -2.22 31.09 -5.68
N GLU A 326 -1.76 30.75 -6.88
CA GLU A 326 -2.34 29.70 -7.72
C GLU A 326 -1.63 28.36 -7.58
N LEU A 327 -0.40 28.34 -7.04
CA LEU A 327 0.36 27.11 -6.81
C LEU A 327 -0.39 26.05 -5.99
N PRO A 328 -1.21 26.38 -4.97
CA PRO A 328 -1.98 25.37 -4.23
C PRO A 328 -2.90 24.52 -5.11
N LYS A 329 -3.43 25.07 -6.21
CA LYS A 329 -4.32 24.35 -7.14
C LYS A 329 -3.63 23.14 -7.77
N LEU A 330 -2.32 23.19 -7.96
CA LEU A 330 -1.55 22.06 -8.48
C LEU A 330 -1.63 20.82 -7.56
N MET A 331 -1.88 21.00 -6.25
CA MET A 331 -2.06 19.90 -5.31
C MET A 331 -3.51 19.39 -5.23
N GLU A 332 -4.39 19.91 -6.08
CA GLU A 332 -5.77 19.46 -6.30
C GLU A 332 -5.93 18.74 -7.66
N GLU A 333 -5.02 18.99 -8.61
CA GLU A 333 -5.00 18.37 -9.94
C GLU A 333 -4.24 17.03 -9.96
N ASP A 334 -4.83 16.02 -10.60
CA ASP A 334 -4.31 14.65 -10.63
C ASP A 334 -2.87 14.59 -11.19
N ASP A 335 -2.62 15.18 -12.36
CA ASP A 335 -1.30 15.10 -13.04
C ASP A 335 -0.17 15.66 -12.17
N SER A 336 -0.38 16.87 -11.63
CA SER A 336 0.60 17.55 -10.80
C SER A 336 0.85 16.82 -9.49
N ARG A 337 -0.21 16.31 -8.85
CA ARG A 337 -0.11 15.49 -7.64
C ARG A 337 0.70 14.23 -7.91
N GLN A 338 0.45 13.51 -9.00
CA GLN A 338 1.19 12.28 -9.32
C GLN A 338 2.68 12.54 -9.57
N ILE A 339 3.01 13.58 -10.34
CA ILE A 339 4.39 13.96 -10.65
C ILE A 339 5.15 14.25 -9.35
N ILE A 340 4.60 15.08 -8.47
CA ILE A 340 5.23 15.41 -7.18
C ILE A 340 5.25 14.20 -6.24
N HIS A 341 4.21 13.35 -6.27
CA HIS A 341 4.12 12.17 -5.42
C HIS A 341 5.25 11.18 -5.72
N ILE A 342 5.56 10.89 -6.98
CA ILE A 342 6.53 9.84 -7.32
C ILE A 342 7.98 10.33 -7.38
N THR A 343 8.20 11.64 -7.46
CA THR A 343 9.53 12.26 -7.53
C THR A 343 10.14 12.59 -6.16
N TYR A 344 9.44 12.30 -5.06
CA TYR A 344 9.86 12.59 -3.68
C TYR A 344 11.31 12.16 -3.39
N GLY A 345 11.71 10.95 -3.80
CA GLY A 345 13.05 10.43 -3.54
C GLY A 345 14.13 11.17 -4.31
N LEU A 346 13.87 11.46 -5.59
CA LEU A 346 14.78 12.23 -6.42
C LEU A 346 14.97 13.64 -5.86
N ILE A 347 13.89 14.28 -5.41
CA ILE A 347 13.94 15.60 -4.75
C ILE A 347 14.76 15.53 -3.45
N LEU A 348 14.49 14.54 -2.58
CA LEU A 348 15.14 14.43 -1.27
C LEU A 348 16.62 14.04 -1.36
N LEU A 349 17.03 13.37 -2.43
CA LEU A 349 18.42 12.93 -2.63
C LEU A 349 19.22 13.79 -3.61
N ALA A 350 18.59 14.75 -4.28
CA ALA A 350 19.28 15.65 -5.21
C ALA A 350 20.37 16.44 -4.50
N LYS A 351 21.58 16.44 -5.06
CA LYS A 351 22.77 17.12 -4.54
C LYS A 351 23.42 18.02 -5.58
N ASP A 352 24.06 19.09 -5.12
CA ASP A 352 24.93 19.91 -5.95
C ASP A 352 26.29 19.23 -6.20
N GLN A 353 27.13 19.90 -6.99
CA GLN A 353 28.49 19.45 -7.32
C GLN A 353 29.42 19.33 -6.09
N ASN A 354 29.08 19.96 -4.96
CA ASN A 354 29.83 19.89 -3.71
C ASN A 354 29.27 18.81 -2.76
N GLY A 355 28.24 18.07 -3.17
CA GLY A 355 27.59 17.02 -2.39
C GLY A 355 26.57 17.52 -1.36
N LYS A 356 26.21 18.82 -1.38
CA LYS A 356 25.17 19.37 -0.52
C LYS A 356 23.79 19.09 -1.11
N TYR A 357 22.81 18.75 -0.29
CA TYR A 357 21.44 18.55 -0.76
C TYR A 357 20.85 19.84 -1.34
N LEU A 358 20.24 19.74 -2.52
CA LEU A 358 19.60 20.89 -3.19
C LEU A 358 18.34 21.34 -2.44
N PHE A 359 17.49 20.38 -2.07
CA PHE A 359 16.16 20.66 -1.51
C PHE A 359 15.99 20.16 -0.08
N ARG A 360 16.61 19.01 0.28
CA ARG A 360 16.35 18.30 1.54
C ARG A 360 16.42 19.23 2.76
N ASP A 361 17.54 19.89 2.98
CA ASP A 361 17.73 20.69 4.20
C ASP A 361 16.70 21.82 4.30
N ARG A 362 16.40 22.49 3.17
CA ARG A 362 15.38 23.55 3.08
C ARG A 362 13.96 23.02 3.33
N ILE A 363 13.65 21.83 2.81
CA ILE A 363 12.38 21.14 3.07
C ILE A 363 12.21 20.88 4.58
N TYR A 364 13.21 20.29 5.23
CA TYR A 364 13.13 19.99 6.66
C TYR A 364 13.05 21.28 7.50
N GLU A 365 13.84 22.30 7.17
CA GLU A 365 13.81 23.61 7.85
C GLU A 365 12.43 24.28 7.72
N CYS A 366 11.85 24.30 6.52
CA CYS A 366 10.52 24.85 6.26
C CYS A 366 9.45 24.10 7.06
N LEU A 367 9.46 22.76 7.03
CA LEU A 367 8.46 21.95 7.75
C LEU A 367 8.59 22.07 9.27
N GLN A 368 9.80 22.13 9.82
CA GLN A 368 10.02 22.33 11.26
C GLN A 368 9.56 23.70 11.73
N ARG A 369 9.80 24.76 10.95
CA ARG A 369 9.27 26.12 11.26
C ARG A 369 7.75 26.20 11.20
N ASN A 370 7.12 25.32 10.42
CA ASN A 370 5.70 25.31 10.15
C ASN A 370 5.03 24.01 10.65
N GLU A 371 5.53 23.43 11.75
CA GLU A 371 5.07 22.14 12.28
C GLU A 371 3.56 22.12 12.54
N GLU A 372 3.02 23.15 13.21
CA GLU A 372 1.58 23.22 13.48
C GLU A 372 0.75 23.34 12.20
N LEU A 373 1.25 24.03 11.18
CA LEU A 373 0.58 24.09 9.89
C LEU A 373 0.56 22.70 9.23
N TYR A 374 1.69 21.98 9.25
CA TYR A 374 1.74 20.62 8.71
C TYR A 374 0.79 19.68 9.45
N ASN A 375 0.74 19.76 10.77
CA ASN A 375 -0.20 19.01 11.60
C ASN A 375 -1.65 19.30 11.19
N GLN A 376 -2.02 20.55 10.95
CA GLN A 376 -3.38 20.92 10.49
C GLN A 376 -3.72 20.34 9.11
N PHE A 377 -2.78 20.37 8.17
CA PHE A 377 -2.97 19.76 6.85
C PHE A 377 -3.17 18.24 6.97
N LEU A 378 -2.36 17.56 7.78
CA LEU A 378 -2.48 16.12 8.03
C LEU A 378 -3.81 15.77 8.72
N GLU A 379 -4.19 16.50 9.77
CA GLU A 379 -5.46 16.29 10.47
C GLU A 379 -6.65 16.44 9.53
N LYS A 380 -6.68 17.48 8.71
CA LYS A 380 -7.74 17.70 7.73
C LYS A 380 -7.77 16.61 6.67
N HIS A 381 -6.61 16.28 6.10
CA HIS A 381 -6.52 15.39 4.96
C HIS A 381 -6.78 13.93 5.35
N ILE A 382 -6.09 13.42 6.38
CA ILE A 382 -6.30 12.07 6.89
C ILE A 382 -7.65 11.97 7.63
N GLY A 383 -8.11 13.04 8.27
CA GLY A 383 -9.45 13.10 8.87
C GLY A 383 -10.56 12.86 7.83
N LYS A 384 -10.44 13.46 6.63
CA LYS A 384 -11.35 13.16 5.52
C LYS A 384 -11.34 11.69 5.10
N HIS A 385 -10.19 11.01 5.19
CA HIS A 385 -10.12 9.57 4.91
C HIS A 385 -10.92 8.78 5.95
N LEU A 386 -10.69 9.07 7.24
CA LEU A 386 -11.41 8.42 8.34
C LEU A 386 -12.92 8.65 8.26
N GLU A 387 -13.34 9.90 8.03
CA GLU A 387 -14.76 10.26 7.90
C GLU A 387 -15.45 9.47 6.77
N LEU A 388 -14.83 9.40 5.59
CA LEU A 388 -15.40 8.67 4.44
C LEU A 388 -15.35 7.15 4.62
N LEU A 389 -14.46 6.64 5.47
CA LEU A 389 -14.44 5.24 5.91
C LEU A 389 -15.45 4.96 7.05
N GLY A 390 -16.09 6.00 7.61
CA GLY A 390 -17.10 5.89 8.65
C GLY A 390 -16.55 5.89 10.09
N PHE A 391 -15.40 6.51 10.33
CA PHE A 391 -14.75 6.61 11.65
C PHE A 391 -14.84 7.98 12.33
#